data_AF-A0A1M6CLU1-F1
#
_entry.id   AF-A0A1M6CLU1-F1
#
_cell.length_a   1.000
_cell.length_b   1.000
_cell.length_c   1.000
_cell.angle_alpha   90.00
_cell.angle_beta   90.00
_cell.angle_gamma   90.00
#
_symmetry.space_group_name_H-M   'P 1'
#
loop_
_entity.id
_entity.type
_entity.pdbx_description
1 polymer ?
#
loop_
_entity_poly.entity_id
_entity_poly.type
_entity_poly.pdbx_seq_one_letter_code
_entity_poly.pdbx_strand_id
1 'polypeptide(L)'
;MKLLNKTARVIFAGGYMLVPSRPAEVRNYDDLVKVFPRIAEMVKSGEIVKISEAKAKEIERNFEKENLDTLKKAAKEKGLDTSKARTKQDYINLLKG
;
A
#
# COMPACT_ATOMS: atom_id res chain seq x y z
N MET A 1 2.85 -15.26 -4.05
CA MET A 1 1.49 -14.74 -4.30
C MET A 1 1.35 -13.35 -3.69
N LYS A 2 0.41 -12.51 -4.15
CA LYS A 2 0.15 -11.19 -3.56
C LYS A 2 -1.24 -11.17 -2.90
N LEU A 3 -1.31 -10.65 -1.67
CA LEU A 3 -2.55 -10.40 -0.96
C LEU A 3 -2.81 -8.90 -0.88
N LEU A 4 -4.08 -8.51 -0.93
CA LEU A 4 -4.53 -7.14 -0.73
C LEU A 4 -5.50 -7.11 0.45
N ASN A 5 -5.19 -6.29 1.44
CA ASN A 5 -6.09 -6.00 2.55
C ASN A 5 -7.09 -4.92 2.14
N LYS A 6 -8.38 -5.26 2.12
CA LYS A 6 -9.48 -4.33 1.82
C LYS A 6 -10.09 -3.70 3.07
N THR A 7 -9.64 -4.10 4.25
CA THR A 7 -10.11 -3.52 5.52
C THR A 7 -9.43 -2.19 5.80
N ALA A 8 -10.00 -1.39 6.72
CA ALA A 8 -9.41 -0.13 7.17
C ALA A 8 -8.34 -0.31 8.27
N ARG A 9 -7.89 -1.54 8.56
CA ARG A 9 -6.99 -1.84 9.69
C ARG A 9 -5.75 -2.58 9.20
N VAL A 10 -4.60 -2.33 9.82
CA VAL A 10 -3.38 -3.11 9.57
C VAL A 10 -3.54 -4.48 10.22
N ILE A 11 -3.21 -5.53 9.47
CA ILE A 11 -3.28 -6.92 9.95
C ILE A 11 -1.87 -7.48 10.04
N PHE A 12 -1.53 -8.02 11.20
CA PHE A 12 -0.27 -8.73 11.45
C PHE A 12 -0.52 -10.23 11.50
N ALA A 13 0.24 -10.99 10.72
CA ALA A 13 0.18 -12.46 10.73
C ALA A 13 1.59 -13.02 10.54
N GLY A 14 2.23 -13.43 11.64
CA GLY A 14 3.62 -13.88 11.65
C GLY A 14 4.55 -12.78 11.14
N GLY A 15 5.39 -13.10 10.15
CA GLY A 15 6.29 -12.15 9.50
C GLY A 15 5.63 -11.24 8.45
N TYR A 16 4.31 -11.31 8.26
CA TYR A 16 3.60 -10.53 7.25
C TYR A 16 2.80 -9.39 7.87
N MET A 17 2.90 -8.21 7.25
CA MET A 17 2.12 -7.03 7.59
C MET A 17 1.26 -6.65 6.37
N LEU A 18 -0.06 -6.80 6.51
CA LEU A 18 -1.02 -6.47 5.46
C LEU A 18 -1.58 -5.07 5.70
N VAL A 19 -1.01 -4.08 5.02
CA VAL A 19 -1.43 -2.68 5.08
C VAL A 19 -2.66 -2.46 4.18
N PRO A 20 -3.68 -1.70 4.62
CA PRO A 20 -4.83 -1.36 3.79
C PRO A 20 -4.45 -0.86 2.41
N SER A 21 -5.13 -1.38 1.38
CA SER A 21 -4.96 -0.99 -0.02
C SER A 21 -3.54 -1.17 -0.60
N ARG A 22 -2.63 -1.81 0.13
CA ARG A 22 -1.26 -2.08 -0.32
C ARG A 22 -1.06 -3.57 -0.56
N PRO A 23 -0.65 -3.98 -1.78
CA PRO A 23 -0.26 -5.35 -2.05
C PRO A 23 0.87 -5.81 -1.12
N ALA A 24 0.71 -6.98 -0.52
CA ALA A 24 1.73 -7.63 0.29
C ALA A 24 2.15 -8.94 -0.37
N GLU A 25 3.45 -9.20 -0.39
CA GLU A 25 3.98 -10.46 -0.88
C GLU A 25 3.90 -11.54 0.19
N VAL A 26 3.30 -12.66 -0.17
CA VAL A 26 3.22 -13.84 0.67
C VAL A 26 3.89 -14.99 -0.06
N ARG A 27 5.00 -15.48 0.54
CA ARG A 27 5.82 -16.56 -0.02
C ARG A 27 5.13 -17.91 0.15
N ASN A 28 4.60 -18.17 1.33
CA ASN A 28 3.94 -19.43 1.66
C ASN A 28 2.55 -19.15 2.26
N TYR A 29 1.52 -19.18 1.41
CA TYR A 29 0.16 -18.88 1.81
C TYR A 29 -0.51 -20.03 2.55
N ASP A 30 -0.25 -21.27 2.13
CA ASP A 30 -0.89 -22.43 2.73
C ASP A 30 -0.45 -22.59 4.19
N ASP A 31 0.84 -22.36 4.47
CA ASP A 31 1.34 -22.28 5.85
C ASP A 31 0.76 -21.09 6.61
N LEU A 32 0.63 -19.92 5.96
CA LEU A 32 0.05 -18.73 6.58
C LEU A 32 -1.38 -19.01 7.07
N VAL A 33 -2.23 -19.59 6.23
CA VAL A 33 -3.64 -19.86 6.61
C VAL A 33 -3.78 -21.04 7.55
N LYS A 34 -2.82 -21.98 7.54
CA LYS A 34 -2.75 -23.08 8.50
C LYS A 34 -2.41 -22.57 9.91
N VAL A 35 -1.43 -21.68 10.03
CA VAL A 35 -1.01 -21.10 11.32
C VAL A 35 -1.98 -20.00 11.78
N PHE A 36 -2.57 -19.26 10.85
CA PHE A 36 -3.51 -18.18 11.12
C PHE A 36 -4.85 -18.43 10.42
N PRO A 37 -5.73 -19.31 10.97
CA PRO A 37 -7.02 -19.64 10.37
C PRO A 37 -7.92 -18.44 10.10
N ARG A 38 -7.81 -17.39 10.92
CA ARG A 38 -8.53 -16.12 10.71
C ARG A 38 -8.19 -15.46 9.38
N ILE A 39 -6.95 -15.58 8.89
CA ILE A 39 -6.58 -15.09 7.56
C ILE A 39 -7.33 -15.87 6.47
N ALA A 40 -7.52 -17.18 6.65
CA ALA A 40 -8.31 -18.00 5.75
C ALA A 40 -9.77 -17.52 5.69
N GLU A 41 -10.37 -17.24 6.84
CA GLU A 41 -11.72 -16.69 6.95
C GLU A 41 -11.84 -15.33 6.27
N MET A 42 -10.88 -14.43 6.51
CA MET A 42 -10.84 -13.11 5.88
C MET A 42 -10.65 -13.18 4.37
N VAL A 43 -9.96 -14.22 3.87
CA VAL A 43 -9.87 -14.47 2.43
C VAL A 43 -11.21 -14.98 1.88
N LYS A 44 -11.90 -15.85 2.61
CA LYS A 44 -13.23 -16.35 2.22
C LYS A 44 -14.30 -15.25 2.26
N SER A 45 -14.23 -14.33 3.22
CA SER A 45 -15.15 -13.19 3.32
C SER A 45 -14.87 -12.07 2.31
N GLY A 46 -13.68 -12.10 1.67
CA GLY A 46 -13.25 -11.07 0.73
C GLY A 46 -12.62 -9.83 1.39
N GLU A 47 -12.44 -9.83 2.70
CA GLU A 47 -11.70 -8.80 3.45
C GLU A 47 -10.21 -8.77 3.06
N ILE A 48 -9.65 -9.92 2.75
CA ILE A 48 -8.34 -10.07 2.10
C ILE A 48 -8.57 -10.73 0.74
N VAL A 49 -7.98 -10.20 -0.31
CA VAL A 49 -8.10 -10.81 -1.64
C VAL A 49 -6.75 -11.22 -2.20
N LYS A 50 -6.72 -12.36 -2.87
CA LYS A 50 -5.60 -12.78 -3.71
C LYS A 50 -5.65 -11.95 -4.99
N ILE A 51 -4.53 -11.34 -5.36
CA ILE A 51 -4.42 -10.54 -6.58
C ILE A 51 -3.28 -11.05 -7.46
N SER A 52 -3.43 -10.84 -8.77
CA SER A 52 -2.37 -11.12 -9.74
C SER A 52 -1.22 -10.13 -9.58
N GLU A 53 -0.04 -10.51 -10.06
CA GLU A 53 1.12 -9.61 -10.09
C GLU A 53 0.85 -8.36 -10.93
N ALA A 54 0.17 -8.51 -12.07
CA ALA A 54 -0.23 -7.38 -12.91
C ALA A 54 -1.11 -6.38 -12.15
N LYS A 55 -2.09 -6.87 -11.38
CA LYS A 55 -2.97 -6.01 -10.58
C LYS A 55 -2.22 -5.38 -9.40
N ALA A 56 -1.30 -6.12 -8.78
CA ALA A 56 -0.43 -5.57 -7.73
C ALA A 56 0.39 -4.39 -8.25
N LYS A 57 1.05 -4.54 -9.41
CA LYS A 57 1.82 -3.45 -10.05
C LYS A 57 0.96 -2.25 -10.44
N GLU A 58 -0.30 -2.46 -10.82
CA GLU A 58 -1.23 -1.37 -11.09
C GLU A 58 -1.58 -0.59 -9.80
N ILE A 59 -1.92 -1.31 -8.72
CA ILE A 59 -2.26 -0.72 -7.43
C ILE A 59 -1.05 0.03 -6.84
N GLU A 60 0.15 -0.55 -6.91
CA GLU A 60 1.39 0.10 -6.46
C GLU A 60 1.65 1.41 -7.22
N ARG A 61 1.50 1.39 -8.55
CA ARG A 61 1.63 2.61 -9.38
C ARG A 61 0.59 3.67 -9.04
N ASN A 62 -0.67 3.28 -8.81
CA ASN A 62 -1.72 4.20 -8.42
C ASN A 62 -1.43 4.82 -7.04
N PHE A 63 -1.00 4.00 -6.08
CA PHE A 63 -0.62 4.46 -4.74
C PHE A 63 0.56 5.44 -4.78
N GLU A 64 1.56 5.21 -5.63
CA GLU A 64 2.67 6.15 -5.83
C GLU A 64 2.19 7.48 -6.40
N LYS A 65 1.29 7.44 -7.39
CA LYS A 65 0.71 8.63 -8.02
C LYS A 65 -0.13 9.45 -7.02
N GLU A 66 -1.04 8.82 -6.30
CA GLU A 66 -1.87 9.46 -5.27
C GLU A 66 -1.02 10.11 -4.17
N ASN A 67 0.05 9.43 -3.73
CA ASN A 67 1.00 10.01 -2.79
C ASN A 67 1.71 11.25 -3.36
N LEU A 68 2.15 11.21 -4.62
CA LEU A 68 2.79 12.36 -5.25
C LEU A 68 1.83 13.54 -5.38
N ASP A 69 0.58 13.29 -5.77
CA ASP A 69 -0.44 14.34 -5.90
C ASP A 69 -0.80 14.94 -4.54
N THR A 70 -0.82 14.12 -3.48
CA THR A 70 -0.99 14.58 -2.09
C THR A 70 0.17 15.48 -1.67
N LEU A 71 1.41 15.10 -1.96
CA LEU A 71 2.59 15.92 -1.66
C LEU A 71 2.58 17.25 -2.44
N LYS A 72 2.20 17.22 -3.72
CA LYS A 72 2.01 18.43 -4.54
C LYS A 72 0.96 19.36 -3.95
N LYS A 73 -0.18 18.81 -3.53
CA LYS A 73 -1.26 19.57 -2.90
C LYS A 73 -0.80 20.22 -1.60
N ALA A 74 -0.14 19.46 -0.73
CA ALA A 74 0.41 19.98 0.51
C ALA A 74 1.45 21.09 0.29
N ALA A 75 2.31 20.97 -0.73
CA ALA A 75 3.30 21.99 -1.06
C ALA A 75 2.63 23.29 -1.56
N LYS A 76 1.60 23.17 -2.40
CA LYS A 76 0.79 24.31 -2.85
C LYS A 76 0.03 24.99 -1.72
N GLU A 77 -0.58 24.22 -0.82
CA GLU A 77 -1.30 24.76 0.36
C GLU A 77 -0.37 25.55 1.30
N LYS A 78 0.91 25.16 1.38
CA LYS A 78 1.95 25.90 2.11
C LYS A 78 2.56 27.07 1.32
N GLY A 79 2.14 27.31 0.08
CA GLY A 79 2.69 28.38 -0.77
C GLY A 79 4.16 28.17 -1.18
N LEU A 80 4.65 26.91 -1.17
CA LEU A 80 6.03 26.61 -1.50
C LEU A 80 6.26 26.59 -3.02
N ASP A 81 7.41 27.08 -3.49
CA ASP A 81 7.77 27.07 -4.90
C ASP A 81 8.07 25.65 -5.40
N THR A 82 7.12 25.04 -6.10
CA THR A 82 7.28 23.69 -6.66
C THR A 82 8.00 23.66 -8.01
N SER A 83 8.45 24.79 -8.57
CA SER A 83 8.99 24.88 -9.93
C SER A 83 10.22 24.01 -10.18
N LYS A 84 10.99 23.74 -9.12
CA LYS A 84 12.21 22.92 -9.17
C LYS A 84 11.99 21.45 -8.77
N ALA A 85 10.83 21.10 -8.23
CA ALA A 85 10.54 19.75 -7.77
C ALA A 85 10.07 18.87 -8.93
N ARG A 86 10.82 17.80 -9.23
CA ARG A 86 10.49 16.84 -10.31
C ARG A 86 10.24 15.43 -9.80
N THR A 87 10.76 15.09 -8.62
CA THR A 87 10.65 13.77 -8.01
C THR A 87 9.84 13.82 -6.71
N LYS A 88 9.31 12.67 -6.29
CA LYS A 88 8.66 12.52 -4.97
C LYS A 88 9.58 12.98 -3.84
N GLN A 89 10.88 12.69 -3.94
CA GLN A 89 11.87 13.08 -2.95
C GLN A 89 12.03 14.61 -2.87
N ASP A 90 11.98 15.30 -4.01
CA ASP A 90 12.05 16.76 -4.04
C ASP A 90 10.87 17.37 -3.29
N TYR A 91 9.65 16.88 -3.53
CA TYR A 91 8.47 17.35 -2.80
C TYR A 91 8.54 17.04 -1.29
N ILE A 92 9.08 15.89 -0.91
CA ILE A 92 9.28 15.54 0.51
C ILE A 92 10.29 16.50 1.16
N ASN A 93 11.43 16.75 0.51
CA ASN A 93 12.45 17.65 1.02
C ASN A 93 11.90 19.09 1.15
N LEU A 94 11.18 19.55 0.13
CA LEU A 94 10.53 20.86 0.10
C LEU A 94 9.52 21.04 1.24
N LEU A 95 8.78 19.99 1.61
CA LEU A 95 7.80 20.02 2.69
C LEU A 95 8.40 19.93 4.09
N LYS A 96 9.61 19.38 4.22
CA LYS A 96 10.34 19.27 5.49
C LYS A 96 11.02 20.58 5.90
N GLY A 97 11.32 21.45 4.93
CA GLY A 97 12.05 22.71 5.14
C GLY A 97 13.55 22.48 5.14
#